data_AF-A0A7Y3LK15-F1
#
_entry.id   AF-A0A7Y3LK15-F1
#
_cell.length_a   1.000
_cell.length_b   1.000
_cell.length_c   1.000
_cell.angle_alpha   90.00
_cell.angle_beta   90.00
_cell.angle_gamma   90.00
#
_symmetry.space_group_name_H-M   'P 1'
#
loop_
_entity.id
_entity.type
_entity.pdbx_description
1 polymer ?
#
loop_
_entity_poly.entity_id
_entity_poly.type
_entity_poly.pdbx_seq_one_letter_code
_entity_poly.pdbx_strand_id
1 'polypeptide(L)'
;MSLDELGSLQPGMARLMVEISGRMSKCWWAGKYKNTPLAKFQLAEAVKLLKMSSFVRPKYDNDMLDFLDKFITPIRTALQGENWEDFYTSFDLLVIEANRYHERYGKGFLV
;
A
#
# COMPACT_ATOMS: atom_id res chain seq x y z
N MET A 1 -21.60 7.36 -17.45
CA MET A 1 -21.27 6.88 -16.10
C MET A 1 -20.24 7.81 -15.50
N SER A 2 -20.51 8.47 -14.38
CA SER A 2 -19.60 9.37 -13.68
C SER A 2 -18.59 8.59 -12.81
N LEU A 3 -17.52 9.25 -12.35
CA LEU A 3 -16.58 8.66 -11.38
C LEU A 3 -17.27 8.31 -10.06
N ASP A 4 -18.27 9.09 -9.66
CA ASP A 4 -19.05 8.81 -8.45
C ASP A 4 -19.92 7.56 -8.62
N GLU A 5 -20.53 7.37 -9.80
CA GLU A 5 -21.28 6.15 -10.14
C GLU A 5 -20.35 4.93 -10.14
N LEU A 6 -19.16 5.02 -10.75
CA LEU A 6 -18.11 3.99 -10.69
C LEU A 6 -17.67 3.69 -9.24
N GLY A 7 -17.47 4.74 -8.43
CA GLY A 7 -17.04 4.63 -7.05
C GLY A 7 -18.08 3.98 -6.13
N SER A 8 -19.38 4.08 -6.46
CA SER A 8 -20.47 3.42 -5.74
C SER A 8 -20.55 1.91 -5.99
N LEU A 9 -20.05 1.43 -7.14
CA LEU A 9 -19.97 0.02 -7.48
C LEU A 9 -18.78 -0.70 -6.81
N GLN A 10 -17.77 0.08 -6.40
CA GLN A 10 -16.56 -0.46 -5.76
C GLN A 10 -16.73 -0.59 -4.25
N PRO A 11 -16.02 -1.55 -3.62
CA PRO A 11 -15.90 -1.58 -2.17
C PRO A 11 -15.46 -0.24 -1.58
N GLY A 12 -15.99 0.07 -0.39
CA GLY A 12 -15.49 1.17 0.43
C GLY A 12 -14.02 0.99 0.79
N MET A 13 -13.33 2.10 1.09
CA MET A 13 -11.92 2.07 1.52
C MET A 13 -11.68 1.13 2.70
N ALA A 14 -12.62 1.03 3.64
CA ALA A 14 -12.50 0.13 4.78
C ALA A 14 -12.30 -1.34 4.35
N ARG A 15 -13.08 -1.82 3.37
CA ARG A 15 -12.95 -3.19 2.86
C ARG A 15 -11.66 -3.36 2.06
N LEU A 16 -11.29 -2.38 1.23
CA LEU A 16 -10.04 -2.41 0.47
C LEU A 16 -8.81 -2.43 1.38
N MET A 17 -8.84 -1.69 2.50
CA MET A 17 -7.72 -1.61 3.44
C MET A 17 -7.47 -2.93 4.17
N VAL A 18 -8.50 -3.77 4.38
CA VAL A 18 -8.29 -5.14 4.89
C VAL A 18 -7.49 -5.98 3.90
N GLU A 19 -7.81 -5.89 2.60
CA GLU A 19 -7.10 -6.62 1.55
C GLU A 19 -5.67 -6.09 1.35
N ILE A 20 -5.51 -4.76 1.35
CA ILE A 20 -4.20 -4.10 1.23
C ILE A 20 -3.31 -4.49 2.41
N SER A 21 -3.81 -4.37 3.65
CA SER A 21 -3.09 -4.76 4.86
C SER A 21 -2.67 -6.23 4.82
N GLY A 22 -3.59 -7.14 4.46
CA GLY A 22 -3.28 -8.56 4.33
C GLY A 22 -2.19 -8.86 3.29
N ARG A 23 -2.12 -8.10 2.20
CA ARG A 23 -1.07 -8.23 1.18
C ARG A 23 0.25 -7.63 1.67
N MET A 24 0.24 -6.46 2.29
CA MET A 24 1.44 -5.83 2.85
C MET A 24 2.08 -6.69 3.95
N SER A 25 1.27 -7.29 4.83
CA SER A 25 1.75 -8.25 5.84
C SER A 25 2.42 -9.47 5.20
N LYS A 26 1.82 -10.05 4.16
CA LYS A 26 2.45 -11.17 3.42
C LYS A 26 3.73 -10.74 2.71
N CYS A 27 3.79 -9.52 2.17
CA CYS A 27 4.99 -8.96 1.56
C CYS A 27 6.13 -8.86 2.59
N TRP A 28 5.85 -8.31 3.79
CA TRP A 28 6.81 -8.21 4.88
C TRP A 28 7.36 -9.58 5.29
N TRP A 29 6.47 -10.55 5.56
CA TRP A 29 6.90 -11.90 5.94
C TRP A 29 7.67 -12.62 4.84
N ALA A 30 7.26 -12.48 3.58
CA ALA A 30 7.99 -13.03 2.46
C ALA A 30 9.40 -12.42 2.34
N GLY A 31 9.53 -11.10 2.50
CA GLY A 31 10.82 -10.42 2.52
C GLY A 31 11.70 -10.85 3.70
N LYS A 32 11.11 -11.00 4.89
CA LYS A 32 11.81 -11.51 6.08
C LYS A 32 12.47 -12.87 5.85
N TYR A 33 11.77 -13.75 5.14
CA TYR A 33 12.29 -15.08 4.77
C TYR A 33 12.97 -15.10 3.39
N LYS A 34 13.28 -13.93 2.81
CA LYS A 34 13.96 -13.76 1.52
C LYS A 34 13.28 -14.49 0.36
N ASN A 35 11.97 -14.67 0.44
CA ASN A 35 11.15 -15.17 -0.67
C ASN A 35 10.83 -13.98 -1.61
N THR A 36 11.83 -13.55 -2.38
CA THR A 36 11.75 -12.41 -3.29
C THR A 36 10.55 -12.49 -4.25
N PRO A 37 10.25 -13.64 -4.90
CA PRO A 37 9.10 -13.73 -5.82
C PRO A 37 7.77 -13.45 -5.13
N LEU A 38 7.53 -14.05 -3.95
CA LEU A 38 6.30 -13.83 -3.21
C LEU A 38 6.19 -12.39 -2.69
N ALA A 39 7.30 -11.82 -2.19
CA ALA A 39 7.32 -10.44 -1.71
C ALA A 39 6.97 -9.45 -2.83
N LYS A 40 7.58 -9.61 -4.02
CA LYS A 40 7.29 -8.80 -5.21
C LYS A 40 5.84 -8.95 -5.65
N PHE A 41 5.31 -10.17 -5.66
CA PHE A 41 3.92 -10.44 -6.03
C PHE A 41 2.94 -9.74 -5.09
N GLN A 42 3.11 -9.89 -3.78
CA GLN A 42 2.21 -9.27 -2.79
C GLN A 42 2.27 -7.75 -2.83
N LEU A 43 3.45 -7.16 -2.99
CA LEU A 43 3.62 -5.72 -3.17
C LEU A 43 2.90 -5.21 -4.43
N ALA A 44 3.07 -5.91 -5.56
CA ALA A 44 2.44 -5.52 -6.82
C ALA A 44 0.90 -5.53 -6.73
N GLU A 45 0.34 -6.54 -6.07
CA GLU A 45 -1.12 -6.63 -5.89
C GLU A 45 -1.66 -5.58 -4.92
N ALA A 46 -0.94 -5.27 -3.83
CA ALA A 46 -1.30 -4.18 -2.93
C ALA A 46 -1.32 -2.83 -3.69
N VAL A 47 -0.32 -2.59 -4.55
CA VAL A 47 -0.24 -1.38 -5.38
C VAL A 47 -1.40 -1.27 -6.38
N LYS A 48 -1.83 -2.39 -6.98
CA LYS A 48 -3.00 -2.38 -7.87
C LYS A 48 -4.27 -1.95 -7.12
N LEU A 49 -4.48 -2.45 -5.91
CA LEU A 49 -5.61 -2.07 -5.07
C LEU A 49 -5.54 -0.59 -4.67
N LEU A 50 -4.36 -0.12 -4.25
CA LEU A 50 -4.11 1.28 -3.91
C LEU A 50 -4.45 2.21 -5.09
N LYS A 51 -3.91 1.93 -6.29
CA LYS A 51 -4.18 2.73 -7.51
C LYS A 51 -5.66 2.72 -7.89
N MET A 52 -6.30 1.55 -7.87
CA MET A 52 -7.73 1.42 -8.16
C MET A 52 -8.57 2.24 -7.17
N SER A 53 -8.22 2.20 -5.88
CA SER A 53 -8.91 2.94 -4.82
C SER A 53 -8.79 4.46 -4.97
N SER A 54 -7.65 4.94 -5.49
CA SER A 54 -7.38 6.34 -5.80
C SER A 54 -8.22 6.84 -6.99
N PHE A 55 -8.22 6.06 -8.08
CA PHE A 55 -8.88 6.42 -9.32
C PHE A 55 -10.39 6.68 -9.16
N VAL A 56 -11.07 5.85 -8.38
CA VAL A 56 -12.53 5.98 -8.14
C VAL A 56 -12.87 6.90 -6.96
N ARG A 57 -11.87 7.49 -6.29
CA ARG A 57 -12.06 8.39 -5.14
C ARG A 57 -11.06 9.56 -5.21
N PRO A 58 -11.33 10.58 -6.05
CA PRO A 58 -10.39 11.68 -6.32
C PRO A 58 -9.88 12.41 -5.08
N LYS A 59 -10.65 12.42 -3.97
CA LYS A 59 -10.23 13.02 -2.70
C LYS A 59 -8.92 12.47 -2.12
N TYR A 60 -8.49 11.27 -2.53
CA TYR A 60 -7.26 10.64 -2.06
C TYR A 60 -6.10 10.78 -3.05
N ASP A 61 -6.32 11.33 -4.24
CA ASP A 61 -5.43 11.09 -5.38
C ASP A 61 -4.00 11.59 -5.19
N ASN A 62 -3.86 12.85 -4.79
CA ASN A 62 -2.53 13.44 -4.52
C ASN A 62 -1.80 12.71 -3.39
N ASP A 63 -2.49 12.42 -2.29
CA ASP A 63 -1.90 11.74 -1.14
C ASP A 63 -1.50 10.29 -1.48
N MET A 64 -2.29 9.61 -2.32
CA MET A 64 -1.99 8.27 -2.80
C MET A 64 -0.82 8.23 -3.76
N LEU A 65 -0.70 9.20 -4.66
CA LEU A 65 0.45 9.33 -5.55
C LEU A 65 1.74 9.55 -4.74
N ASP A 66 1.69 10.47 -3.77
CA ASP A 66 2.80 10.72 -2.85
C ASP A 66 3.18 9.47 -2.06
N PHE A 67 2.19 8.72 -1.54
CA PHE A 67 2.44 7.48 -0.78
C PHE A 67 3.11 6.40 -1.64
N LEU A 68 2.62 6.22 -2.87
CA LEU A 68 3.19 5.25 -3.82
C LEU A 68 4.62 5.62 -4.20
N ASP A 69 4.89 6.90 -4.46
CA ASP A 69 6.21 7.36 -4.86
C ASP A 69 7.21 7.27 -3.69
N LYS A 70 6.87 7.86 -2.55
CA LYS A 70 7.79 8.02 -1.42
C LYS A 70 8.02 6.76 -0.61
N PHE A 71 7.03 5.87 -0.50
CA PHE A 71 7.10 4.75 0.45
C PHE A 71 7.00 3.37 -0.20
N ILE A 72 6.34 3.23 -1.35
CA ILE A 72 6.31 1.95 -2.07
C ILE A 72 7.50 1.78 -3.01
N THR A 73 7.93 2.84 -3.72
CA THR A 73 9.08 2.76 -4.63
C THR A 73 10.36 2.27 -3.94
N PRO A 74 10.73 2.75 -2.73
CA PRO A 74 11.92 2.24 -2.03
C PRO A 74 11.85 0.74 -1.74
N ILE A 75 10.69 0.22 -1.28
CA ILE A 75 10.50 -1.22 -1.04
C ILE A 75 10.65 -2.01 -2.35
N ARG A 76 10.07 -1.50 -3.44
CA ARG A 76 10.18 -2.14 -4.76
C ARG A 76 11.64 -2.21 -5.21
N THR A 77 12.38 -1.11 -5.08
CA THR A 77 13.81 -1.04 -5.42
C THR A 77 14.63 -2.01 -4.57
N ALA A 78 14.39 -2.04 -3.26
CA ALA A 78 15.05 -2.97 -2.35
C ALA A 78 14.79 -4.44 -2.72
N LEU A 79 13.54 -4.81 -3.04
CA LEU A 79 13.21 -6.15 -3.52
C LEU A 79 13.84 -6.47 -4.89
N GLN A 80 14.00 -5.49 -5.78
CA GLN A 80 14.64 -5.69 -7.08
C GLN A 80 16.12 -6.02 -6.93
N GLY A 81 16.83 -5.30 -6.06
CA GLY A 81 18.25 -5.53 -5.75
C GLY A 81 18.51 -6.62 -4.70
N GLU A 82 17.46 -7.13 -4.06
CA GLU A 82 17.56 -7.99 -2.87
C GLU A 82 18.36 -7.33 -1.72
N ASN A 83 18.25 -6.00 -1.62
CA ASN A 83 18.83 -5.21 -0.53
C ASN A 83 17.94 -5.32 0.71
N TRP A 84 18.18 -6.33 1.54
CA TRP A 84 17.31 -6.63 2.67
C TRP A 84 17.33 -5.57 3.77
N GLU A 85 18.45 -4.87 3.97
CA GLU A 85 18.53 -3.75 4.92
C GLU A 85 17.65 -2.57 4.48
N ASP A 86 17.75 -2.19 3.21
CA ASP A 86 16.88 -1.17 2.61
C ASP A 86 15.41 -1.59 2.66
N PHE A 87 15.13 -2.88 2.45
CA PHE A 87 13.77 -3.42 2.52
C PHE A 87 13.17 -3.22 3.91
N TYR A 88 13.88 -3.59 4.98
CA TYR A 88 13.38 -3.43 6.35
C TYR A 88 13.19 -1.95 6.70
N THR A 89 14.21 -1.13 6.43
CA THR A 89 14.16 0.32 6.70
C THR A 89 12.99 0.99 5.96
N SER A 90 12.77 0.63 4.70
CA SER A 90 11.67 1.16 3.90
C SER A 90 10.31 0.67 4.38
N PHE A 91 10.20 -0.57 4.85
CA PHE A 91 8.95 -1.11 5.38
C PHE A 91 8.56 -0.46 6.71
N ASP A 92 9.53 -0.24 7.61
CA ASP A 92 9.28 0.45 8.89
C ASP A 92 8.78 1.89 8.64
N LEU A 93 9.43 2.60 7.71
CA LEU A 93 8.99 3.93 7.30
C LEU A 93 7.58 3.91 6.68
N LEU A 94 7.30 2.93 5.81
CA LEU A 94 5.96 2.78 5.22
C LEU A 94 4.88 2.60 6.29
N VAL A 95 5.12 1.81 7.34
CA VAL A 95 4.15 1.60 8.42
C VAL A 95 3.90 2.89 9.19
N ILE A 96 4.95 3.63 9.52
CA ILE A 96 4.85 4.94 10.21
C ILE A 96 3.99 5.91 9.37
N GLU A 97 4.25 5.98 8.08
CA GLU A 97 3.58 6.95 7.20
C GLU A 97 2.16 6.52 6.85
N ALA A 98 1.90 5.23 6.68
CA ALA A 98 0.54 4.71 6.54
C ALA A 98 -0.33 5.10 7.73
N ASN A 99 0.21 5.03 8.95
CA ASN A 99 -0.50 5.47 10.15
C ASN A 99 -0.76 6.98 10.17
N ARG A 100 0.20 7.81 9.74
CA ARG A 100 -0.01 9.26 9.56
C ARG A 100 -1.13 9.58 8.58
N TYR A 101 -1.23 8.85 7.46
CA TYR A 101 -2.36 9.00 6.54
C TYR A 101 -3.69 8.55 7.17
N HIS A 102 -3.71 7.44 7.90
CA HIS A 102 -4.91 7.01 8.63
C HIS A 102 -5.39 8.05 9.64
N GLU A 103 -4.49 8.67 10.40
CA GLU A 103 -4.80 9.78 11.30
C GLU A 103 -5.37 10.99 10.55
N ARG A 104 -4.71 11.43 9.48
CA ARG A 104 -5.15 12.55 8.63
C ARG A 104 -6.58 12.39 8.13
N TYR A 105 -7.00 11.16 7.83
CA TYR A 105 -8.34 10.85 7.34
C TYR A 105 -9.34 10.44 8.43
N GLY A 106 -9.00 10.64 9.72
CA GLY A 106 -9.87 10.32 10.85
C GLY A 106 -10.18 8.82 10.96
N LYS A 107 -9.21 7.98 10.60
CA LYS A 107 -9.26 6.50 10.66
C LYS A 107 -8.21 5.95 11.62
N GLY A 108 -7.97 6.65 12.74
CA GLY A 108 -6.96 6.31 13.73
C GLY A 108 -6.98 4.83 14.14
N PHE A 109 -5.83 4.18 13.93
CA PHE A 109 -5.39 2.82 14.27
C PHE A 109 -6.42 1.67 14.29
N LEU A 110 -6.25 0.73 13.36
CA LEU A 110 -6.35 -0.70 13.67
C LEU A 110 -4.92 -1.20 13.90
N VAL A 111 -4.63 -1.55 15.16
CA VAL A 111 -3.44 -2.32 15.56
C VAL A 111 -3.58 -3.77 15.10
#